data_AF-A0A164JTD8-F1
#
_entry.id   AF-A0A164JTD8-F1
#
_cell.length_a   1.000
_cell.length_b   1.000
_cell.length_c   1.000
_cell.angle_alpha   90.00
_cell.angle_beta   90.00
_cell.angle_gamma   90.00
#
_symmetry.space_group_name_H-M   'P 1'
#
loop_
_entity.id
_entity.type
_entity.pdbx_description
1 polymer ?
#
loop_
_entity_poly.entity_id
_entity_poly.type
_entity_poly.pdbx_seq_one_letter_code
_entity_poly.pdbx_strand_id
1 'polypeptide(L)'
;PPQPNQDDRSNDTQHDTLNHVNFDLHTAAKQRKIDLEFRLKQAKIKQDRELKDLELKNAREREDLELEIQYENHLIESCGGAIGSPQLSSTPNLPSNVPMNDLVNLPLLPAVVNSTPPTQPNFAPSHHWLKLDVAKFNGDPRKWLKYAHGIRATIRDVNMPESLKLLGLQESLKEDIQRRVAHIFTGAYTFQSAWA
;
A
#
# COMPACT_ATOMS: atom_id res chain seq x y z
N PRO A 1 18.98 -8.68 -102.27
CA PRO A 1 17.67 -8.99 -101.64
C PRO A 1 17.85 -9.45 -100.18
N PRO A 2 16.95 -9.10 -99.26
CA PRO A 2 17.22 -8.96 -97.81
C PRO A 2 16.62 -10.07 -96.92
N GLN A 3 17.30 -10.35 -95.77
CA GLN A 3 16.91 -10.82 -94.40
C GLN A 3 15.90 -12.00 -94.19
N PRO A 4 15.86 -12.73 -93.03
CA PRO A 4 16.15 -12.24 -91.66
C PRO A 4 16.85 -13.18 -90.63
N ASN A 5 17.42 -12.50 -89.63
CA ASN A 5 17.58 -12.80 -88.19
C ASN A 5 17.12 -14.17 -87.64
N GLN A 6 17.99 -14.79 -86.85
CA GLN A 6 17.62 -15.63 -85.71
C GLN A 6 18.57 -15.34 -84.53
N ASP A 7 18.38 -14.16 -83.92
CA ASP A 7 18.62 -13.98 -82.49
C ASP A 7 17.25 -14.17 -81.82
N ASP A 8 17.08 -15.26 -81.07
CA ASP A 8 16.21 -15.31 -79.88
C ASP A 8 16.15 -16.74 -79.37
N ARG A 9 17.08 -17.09 -78.50
CA ARG A 9 16.86 -18.18 -77.56
C ARG A 9 17.36 -17.78 -76.19
N SER A 10 16.42 -17.89 -75.25
CA SER A 10 16.62 -18.01 -73.80
C SER A 10 16.46 -16.71 -72.99
N ASN A 11 15.21 -16.39 -72.64
CA ASN A 11 14.91 -15.58 -71.46
C ASN A 11 13.70 -16.07 -70.62
N ASP A 12 13.15 -17.26 -70.90
CA ASP A 12 11.93 -17.74 -70.22
C ASP A 12 12.16 -18.37 -68.83
N THR A 13 13.41 -18.55 -68.39
CA THR A 13 13.69 -19.29 -67.13
C THR A 13 13.67 -18.41 -65.87
N GLN A 14 13.68 -17.07 -66.00
CA GLN A 14 13.76 -16.19 -64.82
C GLN A 14 12.41 -15.83 -64.19
N HIS A 15 11.32 -15.93 -64.94
CA HIS A 15 9.99 -15.53 -64.45
C HIS A 15 9.37 -16.56 -63.50
N ASP A 16 9.61 -17.85 -63.68
CA ASP A 16 9.06 -18.89 -62.80
C ASP A 16 9.72 -18.92 -61.42
N THR A 17 11.03 -18.64 -61.33
CA THR A 17 11.75 -18.65 -60.05
C THR A 17 11.35 -17.46 -59.17
N LEU A 18 11.12 -16.27 -59.76
CA LEU A 18 10.71 -15.08 -59.03
C LEU A 18 9.31 -15.19 -58.43
N ASN A 19 8.38 -15.82 -59.13
CA ASN A 19 7.01 -16.01 -58.63
C ASN A 19 6.93 -17.04 -57.50
N HIS A 20 7.72 -18.11 -57.56
CA HIS A 20 7.77 -19.15 -56.53
C HIS A 20 8.30 -18.61 -55.19
N VAL A 21 9.42 -17.87 -55.22
CA VAL A 21 10.05 -17.29 -54.01
C VAL A 21 9.15 -16.23 -53.37
N ASN A 22 8.40 -15.46 -54.17
CA ASN A 22 7.48 -14.45 -53.67
C ASN A 22 6.22 -15.08 -53.04
N PHE A 23 5.72 -16.17 -53.61
CA PHE A 23 4.62 -16.95 -53.03
C PHE A 23 5.01 -17.59 -51.68
N ASP A 24 6.20 -18.17 -51.59
CA ASP A 24 6.72 -18.76 -50.35
C ASP A 24 6.99 -17.71 -49.27
N LEU A 25 7.52 -16.54 -49.64
CA LEU A 25 7.73 -15.44 -48.70
C LEU A 25 6.39 -14.90 -48.17
N HIS A 26 5.38 -14.75 -49.03
CA HIS A 26 4.04 -14.35 -48.60
C HIS A 26 3.38 -15.39 -47.69
N THR A 27 3.59 -16.67 -47.95
CA THR A 27 3.09 -17.76 -47.13
C THR A 27 3.79 -17.81 -45.77
N ALA A 28 5.10 -17.65 -45.75
CA ALA A 28 5.90 -17.54 -44.52
C ALA A 28 5.52 -16.30 -43.70
N ALA A 29 5.27 -15.16 -44.34
CA ALA A 29 4.83 -13.94 -43.68
C ALA A 29 3.44 -14.08 -43.05
N LYS A 30 2.49 -14.73 -43.75
CA LYS A 30 1.17 -15.05 -43.20
C LYS A 30 1.27 -15.98 -42.00
N GLN A 31 2.09 -17.02 -42.08
CA GLN A 31 2.29 -17.94 -40.96
C GLN A 31 2.91 -17.23 -39.74
N ARG A 32 3.91 -16.38 -39.99
CA ARG A 32 4.54 -15.57 -38.93
C ARG A 32 3.54 -14.62 -38.29
N LYS A 33 2.65 -13.99 -39.07
CA LYS A 33 1.59 -13.13 -38.54
C LYS A 33 0.65 -13.90 -37.62
N ILE A 34 0.19 -15.08 -38.03
CA ILE A 34 -0.69 -15.94 -37.23
C ILE A 34 -0.01 -16.34 -35.91
N ASP A 35 1.26 -16.73 -35.96
CA ASP A 35 2.02 -17.08 -34.74
C ASP A 35 2.14 -15.89 -33.77
N LEU A 36 2.43 -14.70 -34.30
CA LEU A 36 2.50 -13.49 -33.49
C LEU A 36 1.15 -13.12 -32.86
N GLU A 37 0.06 -13.21 -33.61
CA GLU A 37 -1.31 -12.96 -33.10
C GLU A 37 -1.69 -13.98 -32.01
N PHE A 38 -1.33 -15.24 -32.22
CA PHE A 38 -1.57 -16.30 -31.24
C PHE A 38 -0.78 -16.05 -29.94
N ARG A 39 0.51 -15.75 -30.05
CA ARG A 39 1.37 -15.40 -28.91
C ARG A 39 0.87 -14.16 -28.17
N LEU A 40 0.43 -13.13 -28.88
CA LEU A 40 -0.16 -11.93 -28.29
C LEU A 40 -1.42 -12.30 -27.49
N LYS A 41 -2.30 -13.13 -28.06
CA LYS A 41 -3.52 -13.58 -27.39
C LYS A 41 -3.21 -14.38 -26.12
N GLN A 42 -2.23 -15.28 -26.18
CA GLN A 42 -1.77 -16.04 -25.01
C GLN A 42 -1.21 -15.12 -23.93
N ALA A 43 -0.34 -14.16 -24.30
CA ALA A 43 0.24 -13.21 -23.36
C ALA A 43 -0.84 -12.38 -22.66
N LYS A 44 -1.85 -11.91 -23.39
CA LYS A 44 -2.98 -11.17 -22.83
C LYS A 44 -3.80 -12.00 -21.84
N ILE A 45 -4.08 -13.27 -22.17
CA ILE A 45 -4.79 -14.18 -21.26
C ILE A 45 -3.98 -14.44 -19.98
N LYS A 46 -2.67 -14.63 -20.12
CA LYS A 46 -1.78 -14.84 -18.97
C LYS A 46 -1.78 -13.62 -18.05
N GLN A 47 -1.62 -12.43 -18.61
CA GLN A 47 -1.65 -11.18 -17.84
C GLN A 47 -2.99 -10.98 -17.12
N ASP A 48 -4.13 -11.25 -17.79
CA ASP A 48 -5.46 -11.11 -17.17
C ASP A 48 -5.63 -12.05 -15.97
N ARG A 49 -5.12 -13.29 -16.07
CA ARG A 49 -5.13 -14.24 -14.96
C ARG A 49 -4.26 -13.78 -13.81
N GLU A 50 -3.02 -13.38 -14.09
CA GLU A 50 -2.10 -12.87 -13.05
C GLU A 50 -2.68 -11.63 -12.34
N LEU A 51 -3.32 -10.74 -13.08
CA LEU A 51 -3.98 -9.56 -12.52
C LEU A 51 -5.12 -9.95 -11.58
N LYS A 52 -5.99 -10.89 -11.99
CA LYS A 52 -7.11 -11.38 -11.18
C LYS A 52 -6.62 -12.10 -9.92
N ASP A 53 -5.59 -12.92 -10.04
CA ASP A 53 -5.02 -13.64 -8.89
C ASP A 53 -4.43 -12.65 -7.87
N LEU A 54 -3.75 -11.61 -8.37
CA LEU A 54 -3.21 -10.55 -7.52
C LEU A 54 -4.31 -9.72 -6.85
N GLU A 55 -5.36 -9.35 -7.60
CA GLU A 55 -6.52 -8.64 -7.07
C GLU A 55 -7.22 -9.44 -5.97
N LEU A 56 -7.43 -10.73 -6.18
CA LEU A 56 -8.02 -11.63 -5.18
C LEU A 56 -7.15 -11.73 -3.92
N LYS A 57 -5.83 -11.85 -4.09
CA LYS A 57 -4.89 -11.88 -2.96
C LYS A 57 -4.94 -10.58 -2.16
N ASN A 58 -4.92 -9.44 -2.86
CA ASN A 58 -4.98 -8.13 -2.22
C ASN A 58 -6.32 -7.92 -1.49
N ALA A 59 -7.43 -8.35 -2.09
CA ALA A 59 -8.74 -8.27 -1.46
C ALA A 59 -8.80 -9.05 -0.14
N ARG A 60 -8.21 -10.25 -0.10
CA ARG A 60 -8.10 -11.05 1.12
C ARG A 60 -7.22 -10.38 2.17
N GLU A 61 -6.03 -9.92 1.78
CA GLU A 61 -5.13 -9.22 2.71
C GLU A 61 -5.78 -7.96 3.29
N ARG A 62 -6.57 -7.25 2.49
CA ARG A 62 -7.35 -6.09 2.95
C ARG A 62 -8.44 -6.47 3.94
N GLU A 63 -9.14 -7.58 3.72
CA GLU A 63 -10.14 -8.11 4.65
C GLU A 63 -9.50 -8.54 5.97
N ASP A 64 -8.35 -9.22 5.92
CA ASP A 64 -7.60 -9.62 7.11
C ASP A 64 -7.16 -8.39 7.92
N LEU A 65 -6.65 -7.34 7.26
CA LEU A 65 -6.30 -6.08 7.91
C LEU A 65 -7.50 -5.36 8.52
N GLU A 66 -8.65 -5.38 7.85
CA GLU A 66 -9.89 -4.79 8.37
C GLU A 66 -10.36 -5.52 9.64
N LEU A 67 -10.28 -6.86 9.65
CA LEU A 67 -10.60 -7.67 10.83
C LEU A 67 -9.63 -7.37 11.98
N GLU A 68 -8.33 -7.24 11.70
CA GLU A 68 -7.33 -6.88 12.72
C GLU A 68 -7.61 -5.49 13.31
N ILE A 69 -7.94 -4.51 12.46
CA ILE A 69 -8.35 -3.16 12.91
C ILE A 69 -9.60 -3.24 13.80
N GLN A 70 -10.60 -4.03 13.42
CA GLN A 70 -11.81 -4.19 14.23
C GLN A 70 -11.52 -4.88 15.57
N TYR A 71 -10.66 -5.90 15.57
CA TYR A 71 -10.24 -6.58 16.78
C TYR A 71 -9.52 -5.62 17.73
N GLU A 72 -8.57 -4.86 17.22
CA GLU A 72 -7.87 -3.80 17.97
C GLU A 72 -8.87 -2.75 18.47
N ASN A 73 -9.76 -2.24 17.63
CA ASN A 73 -10.80 -1.29 18.05
C ASN A 73 -11.67 -1.81 19.20
N HIS A 74 -12.10 -3.07 19.12
CA HIS A 74 -12.85 -3.70 20.20
C HIS A 74 -12.01 -3.83 21.49
N LEU A 75 -10.71 -4.17 21.37
CA LEU A 75 -9.80 -4.22 22.50
C LEU A 75 -9.62 -2.85 23.16
N ILE A 76 -9.50 -1.80 22.34
CA ILE A 76 -9.41 -0.40 22.76
C ILE A 76 -10.67 0.05 23.50
N GLU A 77 -11.85 -0.28 22.96
CA GLU A 77 -13.14 0.01 23.58
C GLU A 77 -13.31 -0.74 24.91
N SER A 78 -12.89 -2.01 24.97
CA SER A 78 -12.92 -2.83 26.17
C SER A 78 -11.98 -2.32 27.27
N CYS A 79 -10.84 -1.73 26.90
CA CYS A 79 -9.88 -1.11 27.83
C CYS A 79 -10.22 0.36 28.21
N GLY A 80 -11.37 0.90 27.79
CA GLY A 80 -11.89 2.20 28.25
C GLY A 80 -11.64 3.39 27.30
N GLY A 81 -11.45 3.15 26.02
CA GLY A 81 -11.25 4.20 24.99
C GLY A 81 -12.55 4.79 24.40
N ALA A 82 -13.53 5.17 25.21
CA ALA A 82 -14.71 5.90 24.72
C ALA A 82 -14.36 7.38 24.48
N ILE A 83 -13.96 7.74 23.26
CA ILE A 83 -13.85 9.16 22.87
C ILE A 83 -15.24 9.66 22.46
N GLY A 84 -16.02 10.06 23.46
CA GLY A 84 -17.35 10.64 23.28
C GLY A 84 -17.88 11.29 24.56
N SER A 85 -17.47 12.55 24.78
CA SER A 85 -17.93 13.49 25.83
C SER A 85 -17.43 13.26 27.29
N PRO A 86 -16.74 14.25 27.90
CA PRO A 86 -16.42 14.22 29.31
C PRO A 86 -17.61 14.72 30.14
N GLN A 87 -18.24 13.85 30.91
CA GLN A 87 -19.05 14.24 32.07
C GLN A 87 -18.30 13.79 33.32
N LEU A 88 -17.51 14.71 33.88
CA LEU A 88 -16.98 14.58 35.22
C LEU A 88 -18.16 14.66 36.20
N SER A 89 -18.57 13.51 36.72
CA SER A 89 -19.47 13.43 37.87
C SER A 89 -18.97 12.33 38.79
N SER A 90 -18.12 12.72 39.73
CA SER A 90 -17.81 11.92 40.89
C SER A 90 -19.09 11.69 41.70
N THR A 91 -19.57 10.45 41.76
CA THR A 91 -20.52 10.07 42.81
C THR A 91 -20.14 8.70 43.34
N PRO A 92 -19.77 8.55 44.63
CA PRO A 92 -19.63 7.23 45.22
C PRO A 92 -21.04 6.67 45.44
N ASN A 93 -21.36 5.54 44.81
CA ASN A 93 -22.57 4.78 45.15
C ASN A 93 -22.39 4.16 46.53
N LEU A 94 -22.78 4.90 47.56
CA LEU A 94 -23.13 4.34 48.87
C LEU A 94 -24.53 3.70 48.73
N PRO A 95 -24.68 2.38 48.98
CA PRO A 95 -26.00 1.78 49.06
C PRO A 95 -26.66 2.19 50.38
N SER A 96 -27.41 3.30 50.35
CA SER A 96 -28.27 3.69 51.47
C SER A 96 -29.70 3.26 51.16
N ASN A 97 -30.07 2.10 51.69
CA ASN A 97 -31.35 1.82 52.36
C ASN A 97 -31.60 0.31 52.38
N VAL A 98 -31.24 -0.31 53.51
CA VAL A 98 -31.93 -1.52 53.98
C VAL A 98 -33.05 -1.03 54.90
N PRO A 99 -34.27 -1.56 54.78
CA PRO A 99 -34.79 -2.28 55.94
C PRO A 99 -35.43 -3.59 55.50
N MET A 100 -34.91 -4.71 55.98
CA MET A 100 -35.62 -5.67 56.82
C MET A 100 -34.71 -6.90 57.01
N ASN A 101 -34.30 -7.11 58.26
CA ASN A 101 -34.06 -8.36 58.97
C ASN A 101 -33.48 -9.63 58.30
N ASP A 102 -32.64 -10.26 59.12
CA ASP A 102 -32.25 -11.67 59.11
C ASP A 102 -31.22 -12.10 58.04
N LEU A 103 -29.98 -12.32 58.47
CA LEU A 103 -29.58 -13.64 58.98
C LEU A 103 -28.04 -13.81 58.88
N VAL A 104 -27.39 -13.88 60.05
CA VAL A 104 -26.29 -14.81 60.37
C VAL A 104 -24.89 -14.55 59.76
N ASN A 105 -24.01 -14.05 60.65
CA ASN A 105 -22.65 -14.51 60.94
C ASN A 105 -21.79 -15.10 59.79
N LEU A 106 -20.60 -14.52 59.55
CA LEU A 106 -19.26 -15.16 59.66
C LEU A 106 -18.16 -14.29 58.96
N PRO A 107 -16.85 -14.48 59.24
CA PRO A 107 -15.98 -13.44 59.75
C PRO A 107 -14.99 -12.86 58.73
N LEU A 108 -14.46 -11.69 59.11
CA LEU A 108 -13.27 -11.03 58.56
C LEU A 108 -12.02 -11.95 58.65
N LEU A 109 -11.21 -12.07 57.60
CA LEU A 109 -9.72 -12.07 57.68
C LEU A 109 -9.08 -11.79 56.28
N PRO A 110 -7.87 -11.21 56.24
CA PRO A 110 -7.26 -10.59 55.06
C PRO A 110 -6.26 -11.50 54.36
N ALA A 111 -6.01 -11.27 53.06
CA ALA A 111 -4.80 -11.78 52.41
C ALA A 111 -4.37 -10.86 51.25
N VAL A 112 -3.24 -10.19 51.48
CA VAL A 112 -2.36 -9.62 50.46
C VAL A 112 -1.86 -10.75 49.57
N VAL A 113 -1.98 -10.60 48.24
CA VAL A 113 -1.00 -11.19 47.32
C VAL A 113 -0.83 -10.32 46.08
N ASN A 114 0.41 -9.85 45.93
CA ASN A 114 1.06 -9.33 44.73
C ASN A 114 0.39 -9.71 43.41
N SER A 115 0.15 -8.69 42.58
CA SER A 115 0.31 -8.78 41.13
C SER A 115 0.50 -7.36 40.58
N THR A 116 1.73 -6.85 40.65
CA THR A 116 2.20 -5.85 39.68
C THR A 116 2.17 -6.50 38.30
N PRO A 117 1.40 -5.98 37.31
CA PRO A 117 1.65 -6.31 35.92
C PRO A 117 2.96 -5.64 35.51
N PRO A 118 3.79 -6.26 34.66
CA PRO A 118 4.97 -5.61 34.12
C PRO A 118 4.53 -4.35 33.39
N THR A 119 5.27 -3.26 33.57
CA THR A 119 5.16 -2.03 32.79
C THR A 119 5.24 -2.37 31.30
N GLN A 120 4.10 -2.68 30.68
CA GLN A 120 3.99 -2.64 29.23
C GLN A 120 4.14 -1.16 28.84
N PRO A 121 5.02 -0.81 27.89
CA PRO A 121 4.99 0.52 27.31
C PRO A 121 3.59 0.68 26.73
N ASN A 122 2.88 1.67 27.27
CA ASN A 122 1.54 2.08 26.89
C ASN A 122 1.54 2.43 25.39
N PHE A 123 1.28 1.45 24.53
CA PHE A 123 0.99 1.69 23.12
C PHE A 123 -0.46 2.13 23.04
N ALA A 124 -0.67 3.41 23.32
CA ALA A 124 -1.97 4.02 23.12
C ALA A 124 -2.41 3.81 21.66
N PRO A 125 -3.65 3.40 21.42
CA PRO A 125 -4.22 3.29 20.09
C PRO A 125 -4.32 4.69 19.50
N SER A 126 -3.66 4.86 18.38
CA SER A 126 -3.18 6.16 17.97
C SER A 126 -3.80 6.56 16.64
N HIS A 127 -5.13 6.61 16.63
CA HIS A 127 -5.90 7.28 15.59
C HIS A 127 -5.84 8.82 15.68
N HIS A 128 -4.95 9.36 16.53
CA HIS A 128 -4.70 10.79 16.70
C HIS A 128 -3.23 11.15 16.43
N TRP A 129 -2.52 10.44 15.54
CA TRP A 129 -1.16 10.89 15.24
C TRP A 129 -1.19 12.28 14.62
N LEU A 130 -0.42 13.19 15.22
CA LEU A 130 -0.26 14.58 14.80
C LEU A 130 0.07 14.59 13.31
N LYS A 131 -0.94 14.92 12.49
CA LYS A 131 -0.74 15.24 11.08
C LYS A 131 0.36 16.28 11.05
N LEU A 132 1.42 16.05 10.27
CA LEU A 132 2.53 17.00 10.17
C LEU A 132 1.96 18.36 9.80
N ASP A 133 1.91 19.27 10.76
CA ASP A 133 1.43 20.64 10.56
C ASP A 133 2.55 21.48 9.93
N VAL A 134 3.04 20.99 8.81
CA VAL A 134 4.09 21.61 8.02
C VAL A 134 3.49 21.95 6.67
N ALA A 135 3.67 23.20 6.25
CA ALA A 135 3.22 23.66 4.94
C ALA A 135 3.80 22.76 3.83
N LYS A 136 2.93 22.33 2.90
CA LYS A 136 3.34 21.43 1.81
C LYS A 136 4.53 21.98 1.03
N PHE A 137 5.60 21.19 0.93
CA PHE A 137 6.82 21.59 0.24
C PHE A 137 6.64 21.53 -1.28
N ASN A 138 6.96 22.63 -1.95
CA ASN A 138 6.80 22.81 -3.39
C ASN A 138 8.10 22.64 -4.19
N GLY A 139 9.21 22.25 -3.54
CA GLY A 139 10.52 22.18 -4.19
C GLY A 139 11.30 23.50 -4.19
N ASP A 140 10.82 24.55 -3.52
CA ASP A 140 11.54 25.83 -3.43
C ASP A 140 12.70 25.74 -2.43
N PRO A 141 13.97 25.84 -2.87
CA PRO A 141 15.13 25.73 -1.98
C PRO A 141 15.17 26.81 -0.90
N ARG A 142 14.53 27.97 -1.12
CA ARG A 142 14.47 29.06 -0.11
C ARG A 142 13.60 28.69 1.08
N LYS A 143 12.61 27.81 0.87
CA LYS A 143 11.68 27.34 1.90
C LYS A 143 12.15 26.03 2.55
N TRP A 144 13.14 25.36 1.95
CA TRP A 144 13.67 24.08 2.42
C TRP A 144 14.08 24.12 3.89
N LEU A 145 14.84 25.13 4.32
CA LEU A 145 15.34 25.20 5.70
C LEU A 145 14.20 25.24 6.73
N LYS A 146 13.14 26.01 6.47
CA LYS A 146 11.97 26.11 7.35
C LYS A 146 11.16 24.82 7.37
N TYR A 147 10.94 24.23 6.18
CA TYR A 147 10.26 22.95 6.03
C TYR A 147 11.00 21.82 6.74
N ALA A 148 12.32 21.70 6.51
CA ALA A 148 13.18 20.70 7.13
C ALA A 148 13.20 20.80 8.65
N HIS A 149 13.22 22.02 9.17
CA HIS A 149 13.13 22.25 10.61
C HIS A 149 11.77 21.81 11.17
N GLY A 150 10.67 22.16 10.50
CA GLY A 150 9.32 21.74 10.90
C GLY A 150 9.15 20.23 10.93
N ILE A 151 9.55 19.54 9.86
CA ILE A 151 9.46 18.07 9.78
C ILE A 151 10.29 17.41 10.88
N ARG A 152 11.55 17.85 11.08
CA ARG A 152 12.43 17.27 12.10
C ARG A 152 11.94 17.53 13.53
N ALA A 153 11.31 18.67 13.80
CA ALA A 153 10.72 18.97 15.10
C ALA A 153 9.56 18.00 15.39
N THR A 154 8.61 17.88 14.47
CA THR A 154 7.45 17.00 14.68
C THR A 154 7.82 15.52 14.75
N ILE A 155 8.81 15.09 13.97
CA ILE A 155 9.22 13.67 13.93
C ILE A 155 10.11 13.27 15.11
N ARG A 156 10.86 14.21 15.71
CA ARG A 156 11.71 13.94 16.87
C ARG A 156 10.90 13.89 18.17
N ASP A 157 9.86 14.71 18.27
CA ASP A 157 9.10 14.87 19.52
C ASP A 157 8.02 13.79 19.72
N VAL A 158 7.71 13.03 18.66
CA VAL A 158 6.68 11.98 18.67
C VAL A 158 7.35 10.62 18.51
N ASN A 159 7.05 9.66 19.40
CA ASN A 159 7.46 8.26 19.29
C ASN A 159 6.68 7.55 18.16
N MET A 160 6.81 8.07 16.94
CA MET A 160 6.04 7.67 15.76
C MET A 160 6.70 6.45 15.08
N PRO A 161 5.92 5.44 14.67
CA PRO A 161 6.38 4.36 13.81
C PRO A 161 7.01 4.88 12.51
N GLU A 162 8.01 4.17 12.01
CA GLU A 162 8.79 4.60 10.85
C GLU A 162 7.97 4.68 9.55
N SER A 163 7.04 3.75 9.37
CA SER A 163 6.07 3.75 8.27
C SER A 163 5.22 5.02 8.25
N LEU A 164 4.83 5.52 9.41
CA LEU A 164 4.01 6.72 9.53
C LEU A 164 4.83 8.00 9.32
N LYS A 165 6.09 8.03 9.75
CA LYS A 165 7.00 9.14 9.43
C LYS A 165 7.21 9.26 7.92
N LEU A 166 7.36 8.13 7.23
CA LEU A 166 7.49 8.07 5.78
C LEU A 166 6.21 8.53 5.08
N LEU A 167 5.04 8.06 5.55
CA LEU A 167 3.74 8.49 5.02
C LEU A 167 3.53 9.99 5.20
N GLY A 168 3.77 10.52 6.40
CA GLY A 168 3.67 11.94 6.68
C GLY A 168 4.65 12.76 5.81
N LEU A 169 5.89 12.31 5.68
CA LEU A 169 6.87 12.96 4.81
C LEU A 169 6.35 13.02 3.37
N GLN A 170 5.82 11.91 2.85
CA GLN A 170 5.28 11.83 1.50
C GLN A 170 4.05 12.74 1.30
N GLU A 171 3.12 12.81 2.28
CA GLU A 171 1.93 13.67 2.23
C GLU A 171 2.25 15.17 2.37
N SER A 172 3.36 15.49 3.04
CA SER A 172 3.83 16.87 3.22
C SER A 172 4.48 17.45 1.95
N LEU A 173 4.62 16.67 0.88
CA LEU A 173 5.10 17.14 -0.42
C LEU A 173 3.92 17.53 -1.32
N LYS A 174 4.11 18.52 -2.19
CA LYS A 174 3.17 18.74 -3.30
C LYS A 174 3.24 17.59 -4.30
N GLU A 175 2.14 17.34 -4.99
CA GLU A 175 1.96 16.20 -5.90
C GLU A 175 3.06 16.13 -6.98
N ASP A 176 3.52 17.28 -7.48
CA ASP A 176 4.59 17.38 -8.48
C ASP A 176 5.97 16.95 -7.96
N ILE A 177 6.24 17.18 -6.67
CA ILE A 177 7.48 16.77 -6.02
C ILE A 177 7.36 15.31 -5.60
N GLN A 178 6.23 14.95 -5.00
CA GLN A 178 5.89 13.58 -4.60
C GLN A 178 6.09 12.61 -5.77
N ARG A 179 5.65 12.95 -6.98
CA ARG A 179 5.87 12.13 -8.19
C ARG A 179 7.34 11.97 -8.55
N ARG A 180 8.15 13.03 -8.40
CA ARG A 180 9.59 12.99 -8.70
C ARG A 180 10.36 12.14 -7.71
N VAL A 181 9.98 12.19 -6.43
CA VAL A 181 10.68 11.47 -5.35
C VAL A 181 10.00 10.14 -4.96
N ALA A 182 8.93 9.72 -5.65
CA ALA A 182 8.19 8.50 -5.34
C ALA A 182 9.09 7.24 -5.29
N HIS A 183 10.11 7.20 -6.14
CA HIS A 183 11.10 6.10 -6.18
C HIS A 183 11.89 5.97 -4.87
N ILE A 184 12.11 7.07 -4.14
CA ILE A 184 12.80 7.07 -2.84
C ILE A 184 11.97 6.30 -1.81
N PHE A 185 10.65 6.53 -1.79
CA PHE A 185 9.73 5.85 -0.86
C PHE A 185 9.45 4.38 -1.22
N THR A 186 9.77 3.96 -2.44
CA THR A 186 9.62 2.55 -2.85
C THR A 186 10.78 1.68 -2.33
N GLY A 187 11.95 2.28 -2.08
CA GLY A 187 13.15 1.57 -1.61
C GLY A 187 13.57 1.90 -0.17
N ALA A 188 13.05 2.97 0.42
CA ALA A 188 13.39 3.37 1.79
C ALA A 188 12.45 2.74 2.82
N TYR A 189 13.01 1.97 3.76
CA TYR A 189 12.28 1.42 4.91
C TYR A 189 12.40 2.29 6.16
N THR A 190 13.22 3.34 6.10
CA THR A 190 13.42 4.29 7.21
C THR A 190 13.32 5.74 6.73
N PHE A 191 12.74 6.60 7.57
CA PHE A 191 12.71 8.04 7.42
C PHE A 191 14.11 8.60 7.20
N GLN A 192 15.12 8.11 7.92
CA GLN A 192 16.51 8.55 7.73
C GLN A 192 17.02 8.24 6.31
N SER A 193 16.64 7.10 5.74
CA SER A 193 17.00 6.72 4.36
C SER A 193 16.25 7.58 3.33
N ALA A 194 14.98 7.89 3.57
CA ALA A 194 14.20 8.75 2.69
C ALA A 194 14.55 10.25 2.79
N TRP A 195 15.13 10.67 3.92
CA TRP A 195 15.51 12.06 4.20
C TRP A 195 16.94 12.40 3.76
N ALA A 196 17.79 11.40 3.56
CA ALA A 196 19.20 11.55 3.17
C ALA A 196 19.36 12.17 1.77
#